data_AF-A0A969BCI6-F1
#
_entry.id   AF-A0A969BCI6-F1
#
_cell.length_a   1.000
_cell.length_b   1.000
_cell.length_c   1.000
_cell.angle_alpha   90.00
_cell.angle_beta   90.00
_cell.angle_gamma   90.00
#
_symmetry.space_group_name_H-M   'P 1'
#
loop_
_entity.id
_entity.type
_entity.pdbx_description
1 polymer ?
#
loop_
_entity_poly.entity_id
_entity_poly.type
_entity_poly.pdbx_seq_one_letter_code
_entity_poly.pdbx_strand_id
1 'polypeptide(L)'
;MVVTELIKLPWKRHVAFLEKDAKTISKFEITAKGERNEDHPTGFKSILMNVHVNSTDVNEADLDKVVRLAEDRYCPVWAMVKGNVQVLVNYKINIKN
;
A
#
# COMPACT_ATOMS: atom_id res chain seq x y z
N MET A 1 -7.95 -10.64 8.73
CA MET A 1 -7.73 -9.38 9.46
C MET A 1 -6.24 -9.13 9.73
N VAL A 2 -5.44 -10.11 10.15
CA VAL A 2 -3.99 -9.90 10.41
C VAL A 2 -3.17 -9.65 9.13
N VAL A 3 -3.32 -10.48 8.09
CA VAL A 3 -2.55 -10.36 6.83
C VAL A 3 -2.76 -9.00 6.15
N THR A 4 -4.01 -8.54 6.10
CA THR A 4 -4.39 -7.24 5.54
C THR A 4 -3.84 -6.06 6.32
N GLU A 5 -3.54 -6.20 7.62
CA GLU A 5 -2.86 -5.14 8.38
C GLU A 5 -1.33 -5.21 8.20
N LEU A 6 -0.75 -6.41 8.21
CA LEU A 6 0.69 -6.58 8.07
C LEU A 6 1.21 -6.12 6.71
N ILE A 7 0.43 -6.30 5.64
CA ILE A 7 0.80 -5.83 4.30
C ILE A 7 0.90 -4.29 4.21
N LYS A 8 0.29 -3.54 5.15
CA LYS A 8 0.36 -2.07 5.21
C LYS A 8 1.62 -1.55 5.92
N LEU A 9 2.26 -2.36 6.78
CA LEU A 9 3.37 -1.91 7.62
C LEU A 9 4.57 -1.34 6.84
N PRO A 10 5.02 -1.94 5.72
CA PRO A 10 6.13 -1.38 4.96
C PRO A 10 5.80 0.03 4.47
N TRP A 11 4.59 0.25 3.97
CA TRP A 11 4.19 1.52 3.38
C TRP A 11 4.25 2.69 4.36
N LYS A 12 3.81 2.47 5.63
CA LYS A 12 3.93 3.49 6.68
C LYS A 12 5.37 3.94 6.89
N ARG A 13 6.33 3.03 6.75
CA ARG A 13 7.75 3.33 6.89
C ARG A 13 8.33 4.04 5.66
N HIS A 14 7.79 3.78 4.48
CA HIS A 14 8.32 4.33 3.23
C HIS A 14 7.80 5.73 2.89
N VAL A 15 6.67 6.14 3.47
CA VAL A 15 6.20 7.54 3.38
C VAL A 15 7.19 8.54 3.95
N ALA A 16 7.96 8.15 4.96
CA ALA A 16 9.04 8.98 5.50
C ALA A 16 10.13 9.30 4.45
N PHE A 17 10.21 8.59 3.32
CA PHE A 17 11.10 8.97 2.22
C PHE A 17 10.59 10.19 1.46
N LEU A 18 9.27 10.34 1.31
CA LEU A 18 8.69 11.53 0.67
C LEU A 18 8.95 12.78 1.51
N GLU A 19 8.87 12.67 2.83
CA GLU A 19 9.24 13.75 3.75
C GLU A 19 10.73 14.12 3.64
N LYS A 20 11.61 13.13 3.44
CA LYS A 20 13.05 13.36 3.19
C LYS A 20 13.32 14.04 1.85
N ASP A 21 12.50 13.78 0.84
CA ASP A 21 12.54 14.46 -0.46
C ASP A 21 11.85 15.85 -0.42
N ALA A 22 11.68 16.41 0.78
CA ALA A 22 11.06 17.71 1.05
C ALA A 22 9.60 17.85 0.59
N LYS A 23 8.86 16.72 0.50
CA LYS A 23 7.42 16.73 0.23
C LYS A 23 6.62 16.94 1.51
N THR A 24 5.51 17.66 1.38
CA THR A 24 4.60 17.98 2.49
C THR A 24 3.44 16.98 2.51
N ILE A 25 3.43 16.08 3.50
CA ILE A 25 2.36 15.09 3.68
C ILE A 25 1.56 15.42 4.94
N SER A 26 0.34 15.90 4.76
CA SER A 26 -0.56 16.25 5.87
C SER A 26 -1.35 15.04 6.40
N LYS A 27 -1.57 14.03 5.55
CA LYS A 27 -2.21 12.78 5.94
C LYS A 27 -1.75 11.64 5.04
N PHE A 28 -1.46 10.50 5.64
CA PHE A 28 -1.24 9.26 4.93
C PHE A 28 -2.02 8.13 5.60
N GLU A 29 -2.86 7.45 4.83
CA GLU A 29 -3.71 6.38 5.33
C GLU A 29 -3.78 5.23 4.31
N ILE A 30 -3.78 4.00 4.81
CA ILE A 30 -3.92 2.80 3.99
C ILE A 30 -5.03 1.95 4.55
N THR A 31 -5.96 1.59 3.69
CA THR A 31 -6.97 0.56 3.95
C THR A 31 -6.65 -0.66 3.10
N ALA A 32 -6.95 -1.84 3.62
CA ALA A 32 -6.77 -3.08 2.90
C ALA A 32 -7.96 -3.99 3.19
N LYS A 33 -8.53 -4.57 2.14
CA LYS A 33 -9.65 -5.51 2.22
C LYS A 33 -9.26 -6.76 1.45
N GLY A 34 -9.43 -7.92 2.08
CA GLY A 34 -9.17 -9.20 1.43
C GLY A 34 -10.47 -9.94 1.12
N GLU A 35 -10.57 -10.49 -0.08
CA GLU A 35 -11.60 -11.43 -0.52
C GLU A 35 -11.05 -12.85 -0.40
N ARG A 36 -11.82 -13.78 0.15
CA ARG A 36 -11.40 -15.19 0.33
C ARG A 36 -12.04 -16.06 -0.75
N ASN A 37 -11.39 -17.16 -1.08
CA ASN A 37 -12.02 -18.21 -1.88
C ASN A 37 -13.19 -18.81 -1.10
N GLU A 38 -14.28 -19.13 -1.81
CA GLU A 38 -15.43 -19.83 -1.26
C GLU A 38 -15.09 -21.31 -0.99
N ASP A 39 -14.33 -21.92 -1.90
CA ASP A 39 -13.89 -23.32 -1.80
C ASP A 39 -12.51 -23.49 -1.15
N HIS A 40 -12.23 -24.73 -0.71
CA HIS A 40 -10.90 -25.07 -0.18
C HIS A 40 -9.84 -25.09 -1.30
N PRO A 41 -8.64 -24.52 -1.05
CA PRO A 41 -8.25 -23.80 0.16
C PRO A 41 -8.84 -22.38 0.24
N THR A 42 -9.47 -22.06 1.39
CA THR A 42 -10.19 -20.80 1.65
C THR A 42 -9.24 -19.61 1.96
N GLY A 43 -8.08 -19.60 1.31
CA GLY A 43 -7.11 -18.51 1.35
C GLY A 43 -7.65 -17.23 0.70
N PHE A 44 -6.82 -16.18 0.66
CA PHE A 44 -7.20 -14.97 -0.05
C PHE A 44 -7.18 -15.21 -1.56
N LYS A 45 -8.26 -14.80 -2.23
CA LYS A 45 -8.36 -14.68 -3.68
C LYS A 45 -7.75 -13.36 -4.13
N SER A 46 -8.16 -12.28 -3.48
CA SER A 46 -7.71 -10.93 -3.79
C SER A 46 -7.49 -10.11 -2.52
N ILE A 47 -6.59 -9.12 -2.59
CA ILE A 47 -6.42 -8.08 -1.60
C ILE A 47 -6.46 -6.74 -2.34
N LEU A 48 -7.43 -5.90 -1.98
CA LEU A 48 -7.51 -4.52 -2.45
C LEU A 48 -6.91 -3.60 -1.39
N MET A 49 -5.85 -2.88 -1.75
CA MET A 49 -5.22 -1.84 -0.95
C MET A 49 -5.59 -0.47 -1.52
N ASN A 50 -6.12 0.42 -0.68
CA ASN A 50 -6.33 1.82 -1.05
C ASN A 50 -5.42 2.71 -0.21
N VAL A 51 -4.60 3.48 -0.90
CA VAL A 51 -3.67 4.45 -0.31
C VAL A 51 -4.25 5.84 -0.50
N HIS A 52 -4.44 6.55 0.60
CA HIS A 52 -4.97 7.91 0.63
C HIS A 52 -3.90 8.85 1.14
N VAL A 53 -3.54 9.82 0.31
CA VAL A 53 -2.50 10.81 0.62
C VAL A 53 -3.08 12.20 0.49
N ASN A 54 -2.89 13.02 1.52
CA ASN A 54 -3.17 14.45 1.46
C ASN A 54 -1.85 15.21 1.47
N SER A 55 -1.58 15.96 0.41
CA SER A 55 -0.31 16.66 0.21
C SER A 55 -0.54 17.90 -0.67
N THR A 56 0.38 18.85 -0.63
CA THR A 56 0.39 20.04 -1.51
C THR A 56 1.25 19.82 -2.77
N ASP A 57 2.19 18.87 -2.74
CA ASP A 57 3.35 18.79 -3.64
C ASP A 57 3.74 17.37 -4.09
N VAL A 58 2.98 16.34 -3.66
CA VAL A 58 3.13 14.95 -4.12
C VAL A 58 2.36 14.73 -5.42
N ASN A 59 3.02 14.08 -6.38
CA ASN A 59 2.41 13.59 -7.61
C ASN A 59 2.33 12.05 -7.63
N GLU A 60 1.70 11.49 -8.67
CA GLU A 60 1.56 10.05 -8.83
C GLU A 60 2.90 9.32 -8.97
N ALA A 61 3.87 9.90 -9.68
CA ALA A 61 5.19 9.29 -9.87
C ALA A 61 5.98 9.16 -8.55
N ASP A 62 5.80 10.09 -7.62
CA ASP A 62 6.38 10.03 -6.28
C ASP A 62 5.76 8.88 -5.47
N LEU A 63 4.44 8.67 -5.59
CA LEU A 63 3.77 7.54 -4.95
C LEU A 63 4.17 6.21 -5.58
N ASP A 64 4.24 6.12 -6.91
CA ASP A 64 4.68 4.90 -7.60
C ASP A 64 6.09 4.46 -7.19
N LYS A 65 6.99 5.39 -6.91
CA LYS A 65 8.31 5.06 -6.35
C LYS A 65 8.20 4.45 -4.96
N VAL A 66 7.40 5.04 -4.08
CA VAL A 66 7.17 4.54 -2.71
C VAL A 66 6.54 3.15 -2.73
N VAL A 67 5.58 2.92 -3.63
CA VAL A 67 4.93 1.62 -3.89
C VAL A 67 5.99 0.58 -4.24
N ARG A 68 6.77 0.86 -5.29
CA ARG A 68 7.78 -0.07 -5.79
C ARG A 68 8.81 -0.41 -4.71
N LEU A 69 9.21 0.57 -3.90
CA LEU A 69 10.13 0.34 -2.77
C LEU A 69 9.49 -0.54 -1.68
N ALA A 70 8.21 -0.34 -1.39
CA ALA A 70 7.47 -1.14 -0.41
C ALA A 70 7.28 -2.60 -0.88
N GLU A 71 7.05 -2.79 -2.19
CA GLU A 71 6.84 -4.10 -2.81
C GLU A 71 8.14 -4.90 -3.00
N ASP A 72 9.22 -4.26 -3.45
CA ASP A 72 10.41 -4.95 -3.97
C ASP A 72 11.42 -5.34 -2.88
N ARG A 73 11.56 -4.55 -1.81
CA ARG A 73 12.69 -4.75 -0.86
C ARG A 73 12.32 -5.20 0.55
N TYR A 74 11.11 -4.99 1.05
CA TYR A 74 10.92 -4.98 2.51
C TYR A 74 9.67 -5.64 3.08
N CYS A 75 8.77 -6.22 2.27
CA CYS A 75 7.55 -6.82 2.81
C CYS A 75 7.58 -8.36 2.80
N PRO A 76 7.91 -9.03 3.93
CA PRO A 76 7.82 -10.49 4.02
C PRO A 76 6.39 -10.99 3.78
N VAL A 77 5.37 -10.20 4.15
CA VAL A 77 3.96 -10.54 3.90
C VAL A 77 3.61 -10.48 2.42
N TRP A 78 4.16 -9.52 1.67
CA TRP A 78 3.99 -9.45 0.22
C TRP A 78 4.59 -10.69 -0.44
N ALA A 79 5.81 -11.10 -0.05
CA ALA A 79 6.43 -12.32 -0.56
C ALA A 79 5.60 -13.58 -0.27
N MET A 80 4.90 -13.64 0.86
CA MET A 80 4.02 -14.77 1.20
C MET A 80 2.74 -14.84 0.35
N VAL A 81 2.24 -13.71 -0.15
CA VAL A 81 0.98 -13.65 -0.92
C VAL A 81 1.18 -13.51 -2.43
N LYS A 82 2.33 -12.99 -2.86
CA LYS A 82 2.69 -12.79 -4.27
C LYS A 82 2.68 -14.13 -5.00
N GLY A 83 1.96 -14.19 -6.13
CA GLY A 83 1.83 -15.37 -6.99
C GLY A 83 0.57 -16.22 -6.74
N ASN A 84 0.01 -16.18 -5.53
CA ASN A 84 -1.21 -16.93 -5.18
C ASN A 84 -2.42 -16.03 -4.93
N VAL A 85 -2.20 -14.75 -4.60
CA VAL A 85 -3.23 -13.77 -4.29
C VAL A 85 -3.11 -12.59 -5.24
N GLN A 86 -4.21 -12.17 -5.84
CA GLN A 86 -4.24 -10.94 -6.63
C GLN A 86 -4.18 -9.74 -5.70
N VAL A 87 -3.08 -8.97 -5.72
CA VAL A 87 -2.98 -7.73 -4.94
C VAL A 87 -3.19 -6.54 -5.87
N LEU A 88 -4.22 -5.75 -5.60
CA LEU A 88 -4.56 -4.53 -6.33
C LEU A 88 -4.28 -3.33 -5.43
N VAL A 89 -3.58 -2.34 -5.96
CA VAL A 89 -3.28 -1.11 -5.22
C VAL A 89 -3.83 0.09 -5.96
N ASN A 90 -4.66 0.87 -5.27
CA ASN A 90 -5.20 2.14 -5.76
C ASN A 90 -4.64 3.30 -4.93
N TYR A 91 -4.34 4.41 -5.62
CA TYR A 91 -3.90 5.65 -4.99
C TYR A 91 -4.96 6.73 -5.15
N LYS A 92 -5.15 7.52 -4.10
CA LYS A 92 -5.93 8.75 -4.15
C LYS A 92 -5.14 9.88 -3.51
N ILE A 93 -4.76 10.85 -4.32
CA ILE A 93 -4.10 12.07 -3.87
C ILE A 93 -5.15 13.16 -3.73
N ASN A 94 -5.27 13.73 -2.52
CA ASN A 94 -6.04 14.96 -2.33
C ASN A 94 -5.04 16.11 -2.19
N ILE A 95 -5.00 16.97 -3.22
CA ILE A 95 -4.21 18.18 -3.18
C ILE A 95 -4.91 19.17 -2.24
N LYS A 96 -4.33 19.43 -1.08
CA LYS A 96 -4.81 20.49 -0.19
C LYS A 96 -3.99 21.74 -0.47
N ASN A 97 -4.68 22.84 -0.75
CA ASN A 97 -4.08 24.16 -0.98
C ASN A 97 -3.91 24.91 0.33
#